data_AF-A0A024VYD8-F1
#
_entry.id   AF-A0A024VYD8-F1
#
_cell.length_a   1.000
_cell.length_b   1.000
_cell.length_c   1.000
_cell.angle_alpha   90.00
_cell.angle_beta   90.00
_cell.angle_gamma   90.00
#
_symmetry.space_group_name_H-M   'P 1'
#
loop_
_entity.id
_entity.type
_entity.pdbx_description
1 polymer ?
#
loop_
_entity_poly.entity_id
_entity_poly.type
_entity_poly.pdbx_seq_one_letter_code
_entity_poly.pdbx_strand_id
1 'polypeptide(L)'
;MFYTLGDYRDILVRGGDVNSGSKKEGDSSSNEKNLVVLASGSDKKSRDEMEAIQKKIQEHINNGSKPVNSSPATGGKNPGQTPKDWWDKIAEPIWNGMICALTYKDGEEGKPPKEDDSLKGALLEGGKPKKEDYKYDQVKLEENSVNDGPKPTPQTAAASSDTPLLSDFVLRPPYFRYLEEWGETFCREKKKRLENIKVECNVEESGPRGNEKNPKCSCYGENCKDQLEDNPSTDADLKCPG
;
A
#
# COMPACT_ATOMS: atom_id res chain seq x y z
N MET A 1 -0.14 -5.68 -3.17
CA MET A 1 1.06 -6.22 -3.88
C MET A 1 1.85 -5.13 -4.60
N PHE A 2 1.26 -4.34 -5.52
CA PHE A 2 1.96 -3.26 -6.21
C PHE A 2 2.61 -2.24 -5.25
N TYR A 3 1.83 -1.72 -4.30
CA TYR A 3 2.30 -0.81 -3.24
C TYR A 3 3.49 -1.40 -2.48
N THR A 4 3.36 -2.64 -1.99
CA THR A 4 4.40 -3.38 -1.27
C THR A 4 5.70 -3.52 -2.07
N LEU A 5 5.63 -3.84 -3.36
CA LEU A 5 6.83 -3.93 -4.20
C LEU A 5 7.50 -2.56 -4.34
N GLY A 6 6.71 -1.50 -4.48
CA GLY A 6 7.22 -0.13 -4.48
C GLY A 6 7.89 0.25 -3.15
N ASP A 7 7.39 -0.24 -2.02
CA ASP A 7 8.01 -0.01 -0.71
C ASP A 7 9.36 -0.72 -0.59
N TYR A 8 9.46 -1.97 -1.04
CA TYR A 8 10.74 -2.67 -1.10
C TYR A 8 11.78 -1.91 -1.94
N ARG A 9 11.34 -1.33 -3.06
CA ARG A 9 12.20 -0.47 -3.89
C ARG A 9 12.68 0.75 -3.12
N ASP A 10 11.77 1.46 -2.45
CA ASP A 10 12.16 2.69 -1.75
C ASP A 10 13.05 2.41 -0.55
N ILE A 11 12.80 1.32 0.19
CA ILE A 11 13.70 0.84 1.25
C ILE A 11 15.10 0.63 0.69
N LEU A 12 15.22 0.02 -0.48
CA LEU A 12 16.52 -0.23 -1.10
C LEU A 12 17.19 1.04 -1.63
N VAL A 13 16.47 1.82 -2.43
CA VAL A 13 17.02 2.93 -3.21
C VAL A 13 17.18 4.20 -2.37
N ARG A 14 16.29 4.42 -1.40
CA ARG A 14 16.21 5.65 -0.59
C ARG A 14 16.52 5.42 0.89
N GLY A 15 16.62 4.17 1.32
CA GLY A 15 17.03 3.84 2.68
C GLY A 15 18.53 4.00 2.92
N GLY A 16 19.38 3.88 1.89
CA GLY A 16 20.83 3.79 2.09
C GLY A 16 21.60 5.11 2.23
N ASP A 17 20.97 6.29 2.17
CA ASP A 17 21.75 7.53 2.19
C ASP A 17 22.22 7.91 3.60
N VAL A 18 23.40 7.38 3.95
CA VAL A 18 24.15 7.68 5.17
C VAL A 18 24.78 9.09 5.15
N ASN A 19 24.69 9.85 4.06
CA ASN A 19 25.12 11.25 4.00
C ASN A 19 24.03 12.25 4.40
N SER A 20 22.79 11.82 4.62
CA SER A 20 21.79 12.63 5.31
C SER A 20 22.09 12.64 6.81
N GLY A 21 23.00 13.55 7.19
CA GLY A 21 23.54 13.69 8.53
C GLY A 21 22.47 13.65 9.63
N SER A 22 22.55 12.62 10.48
CA SER A 22 21.92 12.58 11.80
C SER A 22 22.64 13.46 12.83
N LYS A 23 23.43 14.44 12.38
CA LYS A 23 24.07 15.45 13.23
C LYS A 23 23.92 16.83 12.62
N LYS A 24 22.78 17.46 12.86
CA LYS A 24 22.66 18.89 13.17
C LYS A 24 21.25 19.15 13.68
N GLU A 25 21.15 19.37 15.00
CA GLU A 25 20.00 20.08 15.54
C GLU A 25 20.00 21.49 14.94
N GLY A 26 18.87 21.86 14.33
CA GLY A 26 18.65 23.21 13.80
C GLY A 26 19.31 23.47 12.45
N ASP A 27 18.69 23.00 11.36
CA ASP A 27 18.41 23.90 10.23
C ASP A 27 17.33 23.31 9.32
N SER A 28 16.43 24.17 8.88
CA SER A 28 15.30 23.84 8.03
C SER A 28 15.68 24.04 6.56
N SER A 29 16.09 22.98 5.86
CA SER A 29 16.10 22.96 4.39
C SER A 29 16.43 21.56 3.87
N SER A 30 15.41 20.88 3.36
CA SER A 30 15.44 19.83 2.33
C SER A 30 16.82 19.21 2.02
N ASN A 31 17.13 18.04 2.60
CA ASN A 31 18.05 17.02 2.08
C ASN A 31 17.87 15.68 2.87
N GLU A 32 17.14 14.76 2.25
CA GLU A 32 17.31 13.28 2.22
C GLU A 32 17.29 12.42 3.50
N LYS A 33 16.31 12.58 4.41
CA LYS A 33 16.14 11.65 5.54
C LYS A 33 15.95 10.19 5.07
N ASN A 34 16.78 9.27 5.59
CA ASN A 34 16.67 7.81 5.44
C ASN A 34 15.23 7.35 5.76
N LEU A 35 14.46 7.01 4.72
CA LEU A 35 13.05 6.67 4.81
C LEU A 35 12.80 5.53 5.81
N VAL A 36 13.74 4.59 5.90
CA VAL A 36 13.65 3.41 6.75
C VAL A 36 13.76 3.80 8.22
N VAL A 37 14.66 4.73 8.55
CA VAL A 37 14.80 5.27 9.91
C VAL A 37 13.56 6.08 10.33
N LEU A 38 12.90 6.76 9.40
CA LEU A 38 11.64 7.46 9.65
C LEU A 38 10.44 6.51 9.77
N ALA A 39 10.42 5.43 8.98
CA ALA A 39 9.33 4.45 8.93
C ALA A 39 9.41 3.37 10.03
N SER A 40 10.55 3.22 10.70
CA SER A 40 10.77 2.27 11.81
C SER A 40 9.90 2.52 13.06
N GLY A 41 9.16 3.64 13.10
CA GLY A 41 8.49 4.11 14.31
C GLY A 41 9.44 4.72 15.35
N SER A 42 8.90 5.02 16.53
CA SER A 42 9.64 5.60 17.66
C SER A 42 10.55 4.60 18.39
N ASP A 43 10.45 3.31 18.07
CA ASP A 43 11.16 2.25 18.78
C ASP A 43 12.62 2.13 18.32
N LYS A 44 13.53 2.42 19.24
CA LYS A 44 14.98 2.42 18.99
C LYS A 44 15.48 1.07 18.46
N LYS A 45 14.95 -0.04 18.97
CA LYS A 45 15.35 -1.39 18.57
C LYS A 45 15.11 -1.67 17.07
N SER A 46 13.92 -1.32 16.57
CA SER A 46 13.56 -1.53 15.16
C SER A 46 14.41 -0.66 14.22
N ARG A 47 14.76 0.56 14.66
CA ARG A 47 15.68 1.44 13.92
C ARG A 47 17.07 0.83 13.81
N ASP A 48 17.63 0.36 14.93
CA ASP A 48 18.96 -0.24 14.97
C ASP A 48 19.05 -1.51 14.09
N GLU A 49 18.01 -2.35 14.11
CA GLU A 49 17.93 -3.55 13.27
C GLU A 49 17.89 -3.20 11.77
N MET A 50 17.09 -2.21 11.38
CA MET A 50 17.01 -1.81 9.98
C MET A 50 18.27 -1.10 9.48
N GLU A 51 18.92 -0.28 10.32
CA GLU A 51 20.25 0.28 10.01
C GLU A 51 21.29 -0.82 9.77
N ALA A 52 21.27 -1.89 10.59
CA ALA A 52 22.17 -3.03 10.41
C ALA A 52 21.91 -3.78 9.09
N ILE A 53 20.64 -3.95 8.71
CA ILE A 53 20.27 -4.57 7.42
C ILE A 53 20.77 -3.71 6.26
N GLN A 54 20.56 -2.40 6.31
CA GLN A 54 21.02 -1.48 5.27
C GLN A 54 22.53 -1.51 5.09
N LYS A 55 23.28 -1.54 6.19
CA LYS A 55 24.75 -1.67 6.15
C LYS A 55 25.18 -2.95 5.44
N LYS A 56 24.54 -4.08 5.74
CA LYS A 56 24.82 -5.37 5.07
C LYS A 56 24.48 -5.33 3.59
N ILE A 57 23.38 -4.68 3.19
CA ILE A 57 23.02 -4.49 1.78
C ILE A 57 24.08 -3.67 1.07
N GLN A 58 24.52 -2.56 1.66
CA GLN A 58 25.56 -1.70 1.09
C GLN A 58 26.90 -2.44 0.97
N GLU A 59 27.28 -3.22 1.99
CA GLU A 59 28.46 -4.10 1.94
C GLU A 59 28.36 -5.12 0.80
N HIS A 60 27.19 -5.75 0.61
CA HIS A 60 26.96 -6.71 -0.47
C HIS A 60 27.07 -6.07 -1.86
N ILE A 61 26.46 -4.88 -2.05
CA ILE A 61 26.52 -4.12 -3.31
C ILE A 61 27.96 -3.69 -3.61
N ASN A 62 28.68 -3.16 -2.62
CA ASN A 62 30.06 -2.69 -2.77
C ASN A 62 31.05 -3.83 -3.06
N ASN A 63 30.79 -5.03 -2.53
CA ASN A 63 31.58 -6.23 -2.76
C ASN A 63 31.23 -6.97 -4.06
N GLY A 64 30.36 -6.37 -4.89
CA GLY A 64 29.77 -6.88 -6.14
C GLY A 64 30.30 -8.23 -6.66
N SER A 65 29.35 -9.16 -6.85
CA SER A 65 29.44 -10.39 -7.66
C SER A 65 30.65 -10.40 -8.60
N LYS A 66 31.71 -11.15 -8.25
CA LYS A 66 32.89 -11.34 -9.11
C LYS A 66 32.41 -11.80 -10.49
N PRO A 67 32.62 -11.03 -11.58
CA PRO A 67 32.64 -11.62 -12.89
C PRO A 67 33.82 -12.59 -12.90
N VAL A 68 33.60 -13.80 -13.42
CA VAL A 68 34.70 -14.66 -13.85
C VAL A 68 35.52 -13.85 -14.85
N ASN A 69 36.78 -13.58 -14.48
CA ASN A 69 37.86 -13.01 -15.30
C ASN A 69 37.55 -11.73 -16.11
N SER A 70 37.99 -10.56 -15.62
CA SER A 70 38.55 -9.48 -16.45
C SER A 70 39.34 -8.48 -15.60
N SER A 71 40.52 -8.10 -16.11
CA SER A 71 41.59 -7.27 -15.52
C SER A 71 41.16 -5.85 -15.10
N PRO A 72 41.94 -5.14 -14.26
CA PRO A 72 41.58 -3.84 -13.70
C PRO A 72 41.87 -2.69 -14.69
N ALA A 73 40.83 -1.91 -15.03
CA ALA A 73 40.98 -0.65 -15.76
C ALA A 73 40.21 0.49 -15.06
N THR A 74 40.98 1.45 -14.54
CA THR A 74 40.71 2.90 -14.39
C THR A 74 39.26 3.41 -14.39
N GLY A 75 38.83 3.89 -13.21
CA GLY A 75 38.17 5.19 -13.05
C GLY A 75 36.71 5.38 -13.49
N GLY A 76 36.05 4.38 -14.07
CA GLY A 76 34.61 4.42 -14.38
C GLY A 76 33.80 3.61 -13.36
N LYS A 77 32.70 4.17 -12.83
CA LYS A 77 31.72 3.38 -12.05
C LYS A 77 31.22 2.23 -12.93
N ASN A 78 31.45 1.00 -12.51
CA ASN A 78 30.99 -0.18 -13.24
C ASN A 78 29.45 -0.25 -13.17
N PRO A 79 28.76 -0.63 -14.26
CA PRO A 79 27.30 -0.79 -14.25
C PRO A 79 26.92 -1.91 -13.27
N GLY A 80 26.22 -1.57 -12.18
CA GLY A 80 25.85 -2.51 -11.11
C GLY A 80 26.31 -2.16 -9.70
N GLN A 81 26.81 -0.94 -9.46
CA GLN A 81 27.32 -0.51 -8.14
C GLN A 81 26.34 0.39 -7.35
N THR A 82 25.15 0.67 -7.89
CA THR A 82 24.14 1.46 -7.17
C THR A 82 22.95 0.60 -6.73
N PRO A 83 22.28 0.94 -5.62
CA PRO A 83 21.03 0.28 -5.21
C PRO A 83 19.96 0.30 -6.31
N LYS A 84 19.97 1.32 -7.17
CA LYS A 84 19.09 1.40 -8.34
C LYS A 84 19.41 0.34 -9.39
N ASP A 85 20.67 0.22 -9.81
CA ASP A 85 21.09 -0.81 -10.77
C ASP A 85 20.87 -2.23 -10.23
N TRP A 86 20.94 -2.40 -8.90
CA TRP A 86 20.64 -3.67 -8.25
C TRP A 86 19.14 -3.97 -8.25
N TRP A 87 18.29 -2.97 -7.96
CA TRP A 87 16.83 -3.12 -8.05
C TRP A 87 16.39 -3.66 -9.41
N ASP A 88 16.93 -3.11 -10.50
CA ASP A 88 16.59 -3.51 -11.87
C ASP A 88 16.89 -5.01 -12.14
N LYS A 89 17.80 -5.63 -11.39
CA LYS A 89 18.13 -7.07 -11.49
C LYS A 89 17.27 -7.97 -10.62
N ILE A 90 16.76 -7.46 -9.50
CA ILE A 90 16.06 -8.26 -8.49
C ILE A 90 14.54 -8.05 -8.47
N ALA A 91 14.03 -7.01 -9.14
CA ALA A 91 12.60 -6.68 -9.13
C ALA A 91 11.71 -7.81 -9.68
N GLU A 92 12.04 -8.38 -10.86
CA GLU A 92 11.30 -9.51 -11.43
C GLU A 92 11.36 -10.76 -10.51
N PRO A 93 12.54 -11.21 -10.01
CA PRO A 93 12.60 -12.29 -9.03
C PRO A 93 11.77 -12.05 -7.77
N ILE A 94 11.77 -10.84 -7.21
CA ILE A 94 10.95 -10.49 -6.04
C ILE A 94 9.46 -10.62 -6.40
N TRP A 95 9.05 -10.07 -7.54
CA TRP A 95 7.67 -10.19 -8.01
C TRP A 95 7.23 -11.65 -8.19
N ASN A 96 8.06 -12.49 -8.81
CA ASN A 96 7.81 -13.92 -8.95
C ASN A 96 7.64 -14.60 -7.58
N GLY A 97 8.47 -14.21 -6.60
CA GLY A 97 8.33 -14.65 -5.21
C GLY A 97 7.02 -14.20 -4.56
N MET A 98 6.58 -12.96 -4.81
CA MET A 98 5.30 -12.44 -4.30
C MET A 98 4.11 -13.19 -4.89
N ILE A 99 4.14 -13.58 -6.17
CA ILE A 99 3.12 -14.43 -6.79
C ILE A 99 3.17 -15.85 -6.24
N CYS A 100 4.38 -16.38 -6.00
CA CYS A 100 4.57 -17.68 -5.36
C CYS A 100 3.94 -17.72 -3.96
N ALA A 101 4.04 -16.65 -3.17
CA ALA A 101 3.40 -16.60 -1.85
C ALA A 101 1.86 -16.79 -1.92
N LEU A 102 1.20 -16.46 -3.04
CA LEU A 102 -0.24 -16.67 -3.22
C LEU A 102 -0.63 -18.15 -3.35
N THR A 103 0.32 -19.05 -3.62
CA THR A 103 0.07 -20.49 -3.68
C THR A 103 0.11 -21.15 -2.31
N TYR A 104 0.40 -20.37 -1.26
CA TYR A 104 0.43 -20.84 0.11
C TYR A 104 -0.80 -20.34 0.87
N LYS A 105 -1.26 -21.18 1.79
CA LYS A 105 -2.25 -20.82 2.81
C LYS A 105 -1.56 -20.82 4.17
N ASP A 106 -1.98 -19.90 5.02
CA ASP A 106 -1.53 -19.88 6.40
C ASP A 106 -1.84 -21.23 7.06
N GLY A 107 -0.83 -21.77 7.74
CA GLY A 107 -0.99 -22.99 8.53
C GLY A 107 -1.75 -22.70 9.83
N GLU A 108 -2.11 -23.76 10.56
CA GLU A 108 -2.52 -23.60 11.95
C GLU A 108 -1.38 -22.96 12.77
N GLU A 109 -1.74 -22.29 13.86
CA GLU A 109 -0.80 -21.56 14.72
C GLU A 109 0.41 -22.44 15.11
N GLY A 110 1.61 -21.97 14.78
CA GLY A 110 2.88 -22.68 15.03
C GLY A 110 3.29 -23.72 13.98
N LYS A 111 2.52 -23.92 12.90
CA LYS A 111 2.87 -24.80 11.79
C LYS A 111 3.33 -24.01 10.56
N PRO A 112 4.23 -24.58 9.73
CA PRO A 112 4.63 -23.92 8.48
C PRO A 112 3.41 -23.78 7.54
N PRO A 113 3.40 -22.73 6.68
CA PRO A 113 2.35 -22.54 5.69
C PRO A 113 2.30 -23.73 4.73
N LYS A 114 1.09 -24.05 4.26
CA LYS A 114 0.85 -25.21 3.39
C LYS A 114 0.67 -24.75 1.95
N GLU A 115 1.45 -25.35 1.05
CA GLU A 115 1.34 -25.10 -0.39
C GLU A 115 0.09 -25.79 -0.97
N ASP A 116 -0.61 -25.09 -1.85
CA ASP A 116 -1.74 -25.58 -2.62
C ASP A 116 -1.29 -25.90 -4.05
N ASP A 117 -1.09 -27.19 -4.33
CA ASP A 117 -0.58 -27.68 -5.62
C ASP A 117 -1.46 -27.27 -6.81
N SER A 118 -2.79 -27.16 -6.59
CA SER A 118 -3.72 -26.74 -7.64
C SER A 118 -3.52 -25.27 -7.99
N LEU A 119 -3.37 -24.40 -6.99
CA LEU A 119 -3.07 -22.98 -7.22
C LEU A 119 -1.69 -22.79 -7.83
N LYS A 120 -0.70 -23.56 -7.36
CA LYS A 120 0.66 -23.54 -7.92
C LYS A 120 0.66 -23.86 -9.40
N GLY A 121 0.03 -24.96 -9.82
CA GLY A 121 -0.05 -25.34 -11.24
C GLY A 121 -0.87 -24.39 -12.11
N ALA A 122 -1.80 -23.64 -11.51
CA ALA A 122 -2.60 -22.63 -12.18
C ALA A 122 -1.86 -21.28 -12.35
N LEU A 123 -1.08 -20.87 -11.35
CA LEU A 123 -0.42 -19.56 -11.31
C LEU A 123 1.01 -19.59 -11.83
N LEU A 124 1.73 -20.71 -11.67
CA LEU A 124 3.17 -20.78 -11.92
C LEU A 124 3.55 -21.90 -12.89
N GLU A 125 4.60 -21.64 -13.67
CA GLU A 125 5.31 -22.61 -14.49
C GLU A 125 6.82 -22.32 -14.39
N GLY A 126 7.62 -23.31 -13.95
CA GLY A 126 9.05 -23.11 -13.73
C GLY A 126 9.40 -22.03 -12.70
N GLY A 127 8.52 -21.76 -11.73
CA GLY A 127 8.70 -20.70 -10.72
C GLY A 127 8.41 -19.28 -11.22
N LYS A 128 7.88 -19.14 -12.44
CA LYS A 128 7.45 -17.87 -13.04
C LYS A 128 5.94 -17.84 -13.25
N PRO A 129 5.30 -16.66 -13.29
CA PRO A 129 3.90 -16.55 -13.62
C PRO A 129 3.57 -17.20 -14.96
N LYS A 130 2.57 -18.09 -14.95
CA LYS A 130 2.13 -18.85 -16.12
C LYS A 130 1.34 -17.99 -17.11
N LYS A 131 0.54 -17.05 -16.60
CA LYS A 131 -0.20 -16.10 -17.43
C LYS A 131 0.67 -14.88 -17.75
N GLU A 132 0.63 -14.44 -19.00
CA GLU A 132 1.34 -13.24 -19.47
C GLU A 132 0.96 -12.00 -18.66
N ASP A 133 -0.32 -11.85 -18.33
CA ASP A 133 -0.86 -10.70 -17.57
C ASP A 133 -0.27 -10.57 -16.16
N TYR A 134 0.37 -11.61 -15.63
CA TYR A 134 1.00 -11.60 -14.30
C TYR A 134 2.52 -11.47 -14.36
N LYS A 135 3.12 -11.39 -15.55
CA LYS A 135 4.56 -11.16 -15.68
C LYS A 135 4.90 -9.74 -15.27
N TYR A 136 6.09 -9.58 -14.68
CA TYR A 136 6.56 -8.30 -14.12
C TYR A 136 6.43 -7.12 -15.10
N ASP A 137 6.85 -7.31 -16.36
CA ASP A 137 6.85 -6.25 -17.38
C ASP A 137 5.48 -6.03 -18.06
N GLN A 138 4.46 -6.83 -17.72
CA GLN A 138 3.16 -6.83 -18.40
C GLN A 138 2.00 -6.51 -17.46
N VAL A 139 2.14 -6.81 -16.17
CA VAL A 139 1.08 -6.64 -15.19
C VAL A 139 0.77 -5.16 -14.97
N LYS A 140 -0.52 -4.84 -15.03
CA LYS A 140 -1.07 -3.49 -14.93
C LYS A 140 -1.95 -3.38 -13.70
N LEU A 141 -1.97 -2.20 -13.10
CA LEU A 141 -2.87 -1.90 -12.00
C LEU A 141 -4.24 -1.46 -12.52
N GLU A 142 -5.10 -2.39 -12.92
CA GLU A 142 -6.44 -2.01 -13.40
C GLU A 142 -7.29 -1.40 -12.27
N GLU A 143 -7.86 -0.21 -12.53
CA GLU A 143 -8.77 0.47 -11.60
C GLU A 143 -10.12 -0.26 -11.43
N ASN A 144 -10.41 -1.27 -12.25
CA ASN A 144 -11.71 -1.95 -12.30
C ASN A 144 -11.92 -3.01 -11.20
N SER A 145 -11.00 -3.18 -10.25
CA SER A 145 -11.17 -4.21 -9.21
C SER A 145 -12.18 -3.83 -8.11
N VAL A 146 -12.79 -2.63 -8.16
CA VAL A 146 -13.93 -2.23 -7.31
C VAL A 146 -14.94 -1.39 -8.12
N ASN A 147 -15.97 -2.02 -8.68
CA ASN A 147 -17.03 -1.40 -9.48
C ASN A 147 -18.02 -0.52 -8.68
N ASP A 148 -17.61 0.22 -7.65
CA ASP A 148 -18.60 0.83 -6.74
C ASP A 148 -18.20 2.19 -6.13
N GLY A 149 -17.61 3.06 -6.96
CA GLY A 149 -17.34 4.46 -6.63
C GLY A 149 -17.70 5.42 -7.77
N PRO A 150 -18.14 6.66 -7.49
CA PRO A 150 -18.47 7.63 -8.53
C PRO A 150 -17.19 8.04 -9.28
N LYS A 151 -17.14 7.68 -10.56
CA LYS A 151 -16.09 8.06 -11.51
C LYS A 151 -16.08 9.59 -11.68
N PRO A 152 -14.92 10.27 -11.64
CA PRO A 152 -14.82 11.60 -12.24
C PRO A 152 -15.17 11.45 -13.73
N THR A 153 -16.07 12.30 -14.21
CA THR A 153 -16.48 12.37 -15.61
C THR A 153 -15.25 12.59 -16.50
N PRO A 154 -15.19 11.99 -17.71
CA PRO A 154 -14.03 12.13 -18.57
C PRO A 154 -13.98 13.56 -19.13
N GLN A 155 -13.11 14.39 -18.58
CA GLN A 155 -12.66 15.59 -19.27
C GLN A 155 -11.44 15.24 -20.13
N THR A 156 -11.69 15.23 -21.43
CA THR A 156 -10.74 15.19 -22.54
C THR A 156 -9.50 16.06 -22.29
N ALA A 157 -8.34 15.43 -22.13
CA ALA A 157 -7.08 15.87 -22.72
C ALA A 157 -6.03 14.74 -22.68
N ALA A 158 -5.51 14.42 -23.86
CA ALA A 158 -4.40 13.53 -24.19
C ALA A 158 -4.66 12.01 -24.03
N ALA A 159 -4.53 11.31 -25.14
CA ALA A 159 -4.46 9.87 -25.19
C ALA A 159 -3.25 9.37 -24.37
N SER A 160 -3.51 8.64 -23.30
CA SER A 160 -2.59 7.65 -22.77
C SER A 160 -3.36 6.40 -22.42
N SER A 161 -2.74 5.25 -22.61
CA SER A 161 -3.16 4.00 -22.00
C SER A 161 -3.06 4.14 -20.47
N ASP A 162 -4.15 4.56 -19.81
CA ASP A 162 -4.15 5.15 -18.46
C ASP A 162 -3.84 4.20 -17.28
N THR A 163 -3.40 2.98 -17.55
CA THR A 163 -3.09 2.00 -16.51
C THR A 163 -1.58 1.80 -16.40
N PRO A 164 -0.93 2.22 -15.29
CA PRO A 164 0.50 2.06 -15.16
C PRO A 164 0.88 0.58 -15.07
N LEU A 165 1.94 0.21 -15.79
CA LEU A 165 2.63 -1.06 -15.59
C LEU A 165 3.24 -1.09 -14.18
N LEU A 166 3.44 -2.29 -13.63
CA LEU A 166 4.10 -2.45 -12.34
C LEU A 166 5.50 -1.83 -12.30
N SER A 167 6.27 -1.98 -13.38
CA SER A 167 7.59 -1.37 -13.54
C SER A 167 7.55 0.15 -13.40
N ASP A 168 6.51 0.81 -13.93
CA ASP A 168 6.35 2.26 -13.85
C ASP A 168 5.75 2.68 -12.50
N PHE A 169 4.83 1.88 -11.97
CA PHE A 169 4.19 2.11 -10.69
C PHE A 169 5.22 2.24 -9.56
N VAL A 170 6.22 1.36 -9.49
CA VAL A 170 7.22 1.36 -8.41
C VAL A 170 8.15 2.57 -8.46
N LEU A 171 8.23 3.26 -9.61
CA LEU A 171 9.01 4.49 -9.77
C LEU A 171 8.26 5.72 -9.24
N ARG A 172 6.93 5.63 -9.06
CA ARG A 172 6.12 6.74 -8.54
C ARG A 172 6.61 7.15 -7.15
N PRO A 173 6.70 8.46 -6.85
CA PRO A 173 7.16 8.92 -5.54
C PRO A 173 6.33 8.30 -4.40
N PRO A 174 6.96 7.82 -3.31
CA PRO A 174 6.29 7.13 -2.20
C PRO A 174 5.10 7.92 -1.64
N TYR A 175 5.24 9.24 -1.47
CA TYR A 175 4.16 10.07 -0.96
C TYR A 175 2.85 9.93 -1.74
N PHE A 176 2.91 9.93 -3.09
CA PHE A 176 1.71 9.80 -3.91
C PHE A 176 1.14 8.38 -3.85
N ARG A 177 1.99 7.35 -3.77
CA ARG A 177 1.53 5.97 -3.55
C ARG A 177 0.82 5.81 -2.21
N TYR A 178 1.39 6.35 -1.14
CA TYR A 178 0.77 6.30 0.18
C TYR A 178 -0.52 7.10 0.26
N LEU A 179 -0.59 8.25 -0.42
CA LEU A 179 -1.82 9.03 -0.48
C LEU A 179 -2.94 8.28 -1.22
N GLU A 180 -2.60 7.61 -2.33
CA GLU A 180 -3.52 6.77 -3.10
C GLU A 180 -4.02 5.58 -2.26
N GLU A 181 -3.11 4.84 -1.62
CA GLU A 181 -3.43 3.70 -0.74
C GLU A 181 -4.27 4.12 0.48
N TRP A 182 -3.93 5.25 1.09
CA TRP A 182 -4.71 5.83 2.18
C TRP A 182 -6.11 6.20 1.71
N GLY A 183 -6.23 6.85 0.54
CA GLY A 183 -7.52 7.25 -0.03
C GLY A 183 -8.43 6.06 -0.32
N GLU A 184 -7.87 4.97 -0.87
CA GLU A 184 -8.61 3.73 -1.10
C GLU A 184 -9.10 3.10 0.21
N THR A 185 -8.20 2.96 1.18
CA THR A 185 -8.51 2.37 2.50
C THR A 185 -9.55 3.21 3.24
N PHE A 186 -9.39 4.53 3.23
CA PHE A 186 -10.33 5.47 3.83
C PHE A 186 -11.72 5.33 3.22
N CYS A 187 -11.84 5.25 1.89
CA CYS A 187 -13.13 5.09 1.22
C CYS A 187 -13.82 3.77 1.59
N ARG A 188 -13.08 2.66 1.63
CA ARG A 188 -13.61 1.34 2.04
C ARG A 188 -14.11 1.37 3.49
N GLU A 189 -13.33 1.92 4.40
CA GLU A 189 -13.69 2.03 5.81
C GLU A 189 -14.86 2.99 6.03
N LYS A 190 -14.88 4.13 5.32
CA LYS A 190 -16.01 5.05 5.32
C LYS A 190 -17.30 4.36 4.88
N LYS A 191 -17.27 3.53 3.82
CA LYS A 191 -18.45 2.79 3.35
C LYS A 191 -18.99 1.84 4.44
N LYS A 192 -18.13 1.01 5.04
CA LYS A 192 -18.51 0.10 6.13
C LYS A 192 -19.12 0.85 7.32
N ARG A 193 -18.50 1.97 7.73
CA ARG A 193 -19.00 2.79 8.83
C ARG A 193 -20.34 3.44 8.50
N LEU A 194 -20.54 3.89 7.26
CA LEU A 194 -21.84 4.42 6.82
C LEU A 194 -22.93 3.35 6.78
N GLU A 195 -22.60 2.10 6.44
CA GLU A 195 -23.53 0.97 6.52
C GLU A 195 -23.96 0.72 7.98
N ASN A 196 -23.02 0.74 8.93
CA ASN A 196 -23.33 0.62 10.35
C ASN A 196 -24.21 1.79 10.84
N ILE A 197 -23.86 3.04 10.49
CA ILE A 197 -24.66 4.22 10.84
C ILE A 197 -26.08 4.13 10.26
N LYS A 198 -26.26 3.59 9.05
CA LYS A 198 -27.60 3.39 8.46
C LYS A 198 -28.46 2.48 9.34
N VAL A 199 -27.86 1.44 9.92
CA VAL A 199 -28.53 0.49 10.83
C VAL A 199 -28.79 1.14 12.19
N GLU A 200 -27.78 1.74 12.83
CA GLU A 200 -27.90 2.38 14.14
C GLU A 200 -28.91 3.53 14.14
N CYS A 201 -28.95 4.34 13.07
CA CYS A 201 -29.91 5.44 12.92
C CYS A 201 -31.29 4.99 12.39
N ASN A 202 -31.54 3.68 12.23
CA ASN A 202 -32.79 3.09 11.74
C ASN A 202 -33.31 3.76 10.46
N VAL A 203 -32.43 4.00 9.48
CA VAL A 203 -32.77 4.71 8.24
C VAL A 203 -33.60 3.80 7.33
N GLU A 204 -34.90 4.06 7.21
CA GLU A 204 -35.80 3.33 6.32
C GLU A 204 -35.79 3.90 4.89
N GLU A 205 -35.96 3.04 3.89
CA GLU A 205 -35.97 3.42 2.47
C GLU A 205 -37.35 3.92 1.97
N SER A 206 -38.29 4.23 2.85
CA SER A 206 -39.68 4.48 2.43
C SER A 206 -40.36 5.59 3.23
N GLY A 207 -40.22 6.82 2.75
CA GLY A 207 -41.26 7.84 2.89
C GLY A 207 -42.33 7.68 1.80
N PRO A 208 -43.58 8.16 2.00
CA PRO A 208 -44.67 8.10 1.03
C PRO A 208 -44.40 8.83 -0.31
N ARG A 209 -43.27 9.54 -0.43
CA ARG A 209 -42.70 10.04 -1.67
C ARG A 209 -41.37 9.33 -1.87
N GLY A 210 -41.37 8.29 -2.70
CA GLY A 210 -40.21 7.42 -2.91
C GLY A 210 -38.93 8.20 -3.20
N ASN A 211 -37.84 7.76 -2.56
CA ASN A 211 -36.44 8.24 -2.61
C ASN A 211 -35.94 9.11 -1.45
N GLU A 212 -36.72 9.37 -0.40
CA GLU A 212 -36.23 10.11 0.77
C GLU A 212 -35.84 9.14 1.91
N LYS A 213 -34.55 9.14 2.27
CA LYS A 213 -34.01 8.37 3.40
C LYS A 213 -34.34 9.11 4.70
N ASN A 214 -35.22 8.56 5.52
CA ASN A 214 -35.65 9.19 6.77
C ASN A 214 -34.98 8.50 7.98
N PRO A 215 -33.97 9.11 8.61
CA PRO A 215 -33.43 8.61 9.87
C PRO A 215 -34.50 8.72 10.96
N LYS A 216 -34.62 7.69 11.81
CA LYS A 216 -35.54 7.70 12.97
C LYS A 216 -34.86 8.20 14.24
N CYS A 217 -33.53 8.25 14.23
CA CYS A 217 -32.74 8.65 15.38
C CYS A 217 -31.74 9.76 14.97
N SER A 218 -31.53 10.73 15.85
CA SER A 218 -30.54 11.81 15.69
C SER A 218 -29.15 11.34 16.10
N CYS A 219 -28.11 12.10 15.72
CA CYS A 219 -26.72 11.82 16.13
C CYS A 219 -26.48 11.97 17.65
N TYR A 220 -27.45 12.53 18.39
CA TYR A 220 -27.40 12.68 19.85
C TYR A 220 -28.17 11.57 20.57
N GLY A 221 -28.77 10.63 19.82
CA GLY A 221 -29.53 9.51 20.34
C GLY A 221 -30.99 9.81 20.65
N GLU A 222 -31.54 10.90 20.09
CA GLU A 222 -32.94 11.26 20.23
C GLU A 222 -33.78 10.62 19.12
N ASN A 223 -35.02 10.22 19.42
CA ASN A 223 -35.96 9.82 18.37
C ASN A 223 -36.48 11.07 17.62
N CYS A 224 -36.35 11.08 16.29
CA CYS A 224 -36.69 12.23 15.45
C CYS A 224 -38.19 12.58 15.41
N LYS A 225 -39.07 11.65 15.81
CA LYS A 225 -40.53 11.88 15.86
C LYS A 225 -41.04 12.16 17.27
N ASP A 226 -40.47 11.48 18.26
CA ASP A 226 -41.05 11.40 19.61
C ASP A 226 -40.22 12.13 20.69
N GLN A 227 -39.15 12.84 20.32
CA GLN A 227 -38.32 13.63 21.25
C GLN A 227 -37.93 14.99 20.71
N LEU A 228 -37.63 15.10 19.41
CA LEU A 228 -37.15 16.35 18.82
C LEU A 228 -38.19 17.49 18.85
N GLU A 229 -39.48 17.14 18.77
CA GLU A 229 -40.60 18.10 18.80
C GLU A 229 -41.10 18.42 20.23
N ASP A 230 -40.67 17.64 21.23
CA ASP A 230 -41.11 17.77 22.62
C ASP A 230 -40.27 18.81 23.39
N ASN A 231 -40.80 19.32 24.52
CA ASN A 231 -40.05 20.25 25.35
C ASN A 231 -38.83 19.52 25.97
N PRO A 232 -37.59 20.01 25.77
CA PRO A 232 -36.38 19.37 26.29
C PRO A 232 -36.32 19.32 27.83
N SER A 233 -37.26 19.97 28.52
CA SER A 233 -37.36 19.97 29.98
C SER A 233 -38.19 18.82 30.56
N THR A 234 -38.85 18.00 29.71
CA THR A 234 -39.80 16.96 30.15
C THR A 234 -39.33 15.53 29.94
N ASP A 235 -38.30 15.29 29.13
CA ASP A 235 -37.81 13.94 28.79
C ASP A 235 -36.27 13.92 28.88
N ALA A 236 -35.71 13.20 29.87
CA ALA A 236 -34.27 13.19 30.15
C ALA A 236 -33.53 12.01 29.53
N ASP A 237 -34.25 10.94 29.16
CA ASP A 237 -33.68 9.70 28.65
C ASP A 237 -33.61 9.71 27.11
N LEU A 238 -32.51 9.24 26.54
CA LEU A 238 -32.35 9.10 25.08
C LEU A 238 -33.11 7.86 24.58
N LYS A 239 -34.08 8.03 23.66
CA LYS A 239 -34.89 6.92 23.12
C LYS A 239 -34.20 6.16 21.97
N CYS A 240 -33.05 6.63 21.50
CA CYS A 240 -32.20 5.99 20.50
C CYS A 240 -30.70 6.02 20.88
N PRO A 241 -30.25 5.44 22.01
CA PRO A 241 -28.87 5.59 22.51
C PRO A 241 -27.82 4.75 21.76
N GLY A 242 -28.03 4.51 20.45
CA GLY A 242 -27.21 3.65 19.58
C GLY A 242 -25.72 3.96 19.60
#